data_AF-A0A535EZR2-F1
#
_entry.id   AF-A0A535EZR2-F1
#
_cell.length_a   1.000
_cell.length_b   1.000
_cell.length_c   1.000
_cell.angle_alpha   90.00
_cell.angle_beta   90.00
_cell.angle_gamma   90.00
#
_symmetry.space_group_name_H-M   'P 1'
#
loop_
_entity.id
_entity.type
_entity.pdbx_description
1 polymer ?
#
loop_
_entity_poly.entity_id
_entity_poly.type
_entity_poly.pdbx_seq_one_letter_code
_entity_poly.pdbx_strand_id
1 'polypeptide(L)'
;AILTPYFAAASPVTPELAQGLMRDETKLHAKGQFSKSEAVGDPGSAPVRLLVEADEGKPSPDVSLRQQCASIGCSVAPHRSVTASPIAIIGMSGNFPQASDVQSLWSNLLAGRDCIGEIPASRWDWRTYFGDTVATEVSQTNLKWAGVVEEVELFDPLFFGISPREAELMDPQQRLLMTYVWKAIEDAGYTAESLSGSNTALFVGTASSGYHERVARVPMAIESYSSTGQAPSMGPNRMSYFLNLHGPSEAIDTACSSSLVALQRGVTTIESGQCDMAIVGGVNTLASPG
;
A
#
# COMPACT_ATOMS: atom_id res chain seq x y z
N ALA A 1 -7.40 10.57 -7.86
CA ALA A 1 -6.90 9.28 -7.35
C ALA A 1 -5.93 9.55 -6.23
N ILE A 2 -6.14 8.91 -5.08
CA ILE A 2 -5.19 8.96 -3.97
C ILE A 2 -4.42 7.64 -3.99
N LEU A 3 -3.08 7.67 -4.09
CA LEU A 3 -2.22 6.49 -4.29
C LEU A 3 -1.60 6.03 -2.97
N THR A 4 -1.80 4.77 -2.59
CA THR A 4 -1.10 4.15 -1.46
C THR A 4 -0.39 2.85 -1.85
N PRO A 5 0.91 2.86 -2.22
CA PRO A 5 1.67 1.62 -2.38
C PRO A 5 2.32 1.25 -1.04
N TYR A 6 2.10 0.02 -0.57
CA TYR A 6 2.66 -0.45 0.70
C TYR A 6 3.10 -1.92 0.63
N PHE A 7 4.29 -2.23 1.16
CA PHE A 7 4.88 -3.58 1.25
C PHE A 7 5.57 -3.76 2.62
N ALA A 8 5.08 -4.64 3.50
CA ALA A 8 5.72 -4.89 4.79
C ALA A 8 5.42 -6.24 5.46
N ALA A 9 6.42 -7.02 5.83
CA ALA A 9 6.25 -8.28 6.57
C ALA A 9 6.00 -8.08 8.10
N ALA A 10 5.56 -9.07 8.90
CA ALA A 10 5.30 -8.92 10.37
C ALA A 10 5.69 -10.16 11.24
N SER A 11 5.83 -10.02 12.57
CA SER A 11 6.46 -10.95 13.55
C SER A 11 5.52 -11.75 14.46
N PRO A 12 6.02 -12.75 15.23
CA PRO A 12 5.39 -13.20 16.49
C PRO A 12 5.82 -12.35 17.70
N VAL A 13 4.84 -11.75 18.37
CA VAL A 13 4.98 -11.33 19.79
C VAL A 13 4.73 -12.54 20.68
N THR A 14 5.68 -12.89 21.54
CA THR A 14 5.45 -13.90 22.57
C THR A 14 4.54 -13.33 23.68
N PRO A 15 3.62 -14.14 24.25
CA PRO A 15 2.66 -13.68 25.27
C PRO A 15 3.29 -13.06 26.53
N GLU A 16 4.56 -13.36 26.83
CA GLU A 16 5.28 -12.82 27.99
C GLU A 16 5.74 -11.36 27.82
N LEU A 17 5.88 -10.85 26.58
CA LEU A 17 6.31 -9.46 26.34
C LEU A 17 5.15 -8.46 26.37
N ALA A 18 3.91 -8.90 26.10
CA ALA A 18 2.70 -8.09 26.20
C ALA A 18 2.42 -7.66 27.66
N GLN A 19 2.82 -8.45 28.65
CA GLN A 19 2.69 -8.10 30.07
C GLN A 19 3.83 -7.20 30.58
N GLY A 20 5.00 -7.23 29.93
CA GLY A 20 6.16 -6.40 30.28
C GLY A 20 6.03 -4.95 29.82
N LEU A 21 5.45 -4.72 28.63
CA LEU A 21 5.24 -3.38 28.06
C LEU A 21 4.20 -2.55 28.82
N MET A 22 3.27 -3.19 29.54
CA MET A 22 2.29 -2.50 30.40
C MET A 22 2.91 -1.69 31.55
N ARG A 23 4.19 -1.92 31.91
CA ARG A 23 4.85 -1.18 33.00
C ARG A 23 5.65 0.04 32.53
N ASP A 24 5.95 0.16 31.23
CA ASP A 24 6.76 1.27 30.70
C ASP A 24 5.95 2.23 29.81
N GLU A 25 4.78 1.81 29.31
CA GLU A 25 3.84 2.64 28.53
C GLU A 25 3.26 3.83 29.33
N THR A 26 3.34 3.82 30.67
CA THR A 26 2.91 4.97 31.50
C THR A 26 3.85 6.18 31.38
N LYS A 27 5.01 6.04 30.71
CA LYS A 27 5.96 7.15 30.48
C LYS A 27 5.94 7.72 29.05
N LEU A 28 5.25 7.10 28.09
CA LEU A 28 5.27 7.54 26.68
C LEU A 28 4.06 8.39 26.26
N HIS A 29 3.33 8.96 27.22
CA HIS A 29 2.12 9.77 27.00
C HIS A 29 2.35 11.14 26.29
N ALA A 30 3.50 11.38 25.65
CA ALA A 30 3.91 12.74 25.26
C ALA A 30 4.26 12.97 23.77
N LYS A 31 4.12 12.00 22.83
CA LYS A 31 4.60 12.23 21.45
C LYS A 31 3.72 11.83 20.26
N GLY A 32 2.54 11.23 20.45
CA GLY A 32 1.66 10.88 19.34
C GLY A 32 0.24 11.33 19.60
N GLN A 33 -0.06 12.61 19.39
CA GLN A 33 -1.45 13.10 19.35
C GLN A 33 -1.75 13.52 17.91
N PHE A 34 -2.53 12.71 17.20
CA PHE A 34 -3.24 13.17 16.00
C PHE A 34 -4.35 14.10 16.47
N SER A 35 -4.18 15.40 16.23
CA SER A 35 -5.18 16.43 16.55
C SER A 35 -5.97 16.75 15.28
N LYS A 36 -7.29 16.75 15.37
CA LYS A 36 -8.14 17.44 14.37
C LYS A 36 -7.92 18.94 14.53
N SER A 37 -7.33 19.62 13.54
CA SER A 37 -7.22 21.08 13.55
C SER A 37 -7.53 21.70 12.20
N GLU A 38 -8.20 22.86 12.29
CA GLU A 38 -8.78 23.68 11.22
C GLU A 38 -7.74 24.32 10.28
N ALA A 39 -8.19 24.58 9.04
CA ALA A 39 -7.40 25.07 7.92
C ALA A 39 -7.06 26.57 7.98
N VAL A 40 -5.87 26.95 7.50
CA VAL A 40 -5.50 28.32 7.10
C VAL A 40 -4.59 28.25 5.85
N GLY A 41 -4.78 29.20 4.93
CA GLY A 41 -4.40 29.15 3.52
C GLY A 41 -2.98 29.57 3.10
N ASP A 42 -2.75 29.32 1.80
CA ASP A 42 -1.59 29.57 0.92
C ASP A 42 -1.37 31.09 0.62
N PRO A 43 -0.20 31.56 0.12
CA PRO A 43 0.10 31.50 -1.33
C PRO A 43 1.58 31.26 -1.74
N GLY A 44 1.79 30.33 -2.68
CA GLY A 44 2.36 30.63 -4.00
C GLY A 44 3.81 30.23 -4.32
N SER A 45 4.02 29.50 -5.42
CA SER A 45 5.05 29.80 -6.44
C SER A 45 4.81 29.05 -7.77
N ALA A 46 5.20 29.69 -8.88
CA ALA A 46 4.91 29.33 -10.27
C ALA A 46 5.88 28.27 -10.87
N PRO A 47 5.53 27.60 -12.00
CA PRO A 47 6.32 26.49 -12.51
C PRO A 47 7.47 26.92 -13.44
N VAL A 48 8.59 26.18 -13.35
CA VAL A 48 9.78 26.32 -14.21
C VAL A 48 9.67 25.39 -15.43
N ARG A 49 9.79 25.95 -16.65
CA ARG A 49 9.88 25.21 -17.92
C ARG A 49 11.34 24.88 -18.24
N LEU A 50 11.66 23.60 -18.46
CA LEU A 50 12.96 23.17 -18.98
C LEU A 50 12.87 23.05 -20.51
N LEU A 51 13.68 23.83 -21.23
CA LEU A 51 13.95 23.68 -22.65
C LEU A 51 15.12 22.71 -22.81
N VAL A 52 14.98 21.68 -23.64
CA VAL A 52 16.09 20.81 -24.06
C VAL A 52 16.34 21.09 -25.54
N GLU A 53 17.47 21.72 -25.84
CA GLU A 53 18.00 21.84 -27.21
C GLU A 53 18.66 20.51 -27.63
N ALA A 54 18.41 20.10 -28.87
CA ALA A 54 18.99 18.91 -29.47
C ALA A 54 20.35 19.24 -30.09
N ASP A 55 21.37 18.45 -29.75
CA ASP A 55 22.71 18.52 -30.36
C ASP A 55 22.78 17.55 -31.55
N GLU A 56 22.98 18.11 -32.76
CA GLU A 56 23.23 17.36 -33.98
C GLU A 56 24.73 17.07 -34.14
N GLY A 57 25.08 15.80 -34.31
CA GLY A 57 26.31 15.48 -35.05
C GLY A 57 27.02 14.17 -34.68
N LYS A 58 26.76 13.10 -35.46
CA LYS A 58 27.80 12.31 -36.16
C LYS A 58 27.20 11.18 -37.03
N PRO A 59 27.85 10.81 -38.15
CA PRO A 59 27.25 10.05 -39.24
C PRO A 59 27.36 8.53 -39.09
N SER A 60 26.43 7.85 -39.77
CA SER A 60 26.17 6.40 -39.88
C SER A 60 27.22 5.59 -40.64
N PRO A 61 27.20 4.25 -40.48
CA PRO A 61 26.78 3.35 -41.56
C PRO A 61 25.67 2.42 -41.02
N ASP A 62 24.64 1.96 -41.72
CA ASP A 62 24.54 1.38 -43.05
C ASP A 62 23.03 1.38 -43.44
N VAL A 63 22.69 1.92 -44.61
CA VAL A 63 21.32 2.37 -44.99
C VAL A 63 20.53 1.28 -45.75
N SER A 64 21.02 0.04 -45.84
CA SER A 64 20.41 -0.95 -46.73
C SER A 64 19.33 -1.87 -46.12
N LEU A 65 19.06 -1.82 -44.81
CA LEU A 65 18.14 -2.78 -44.16
C LEU A 65 16.80 -2.20 -43.68
N ARG A 66 16.60 -0.88 -43.75
CA ARG A 66 15.32 -0.23 -43.34
C ARG A 66 14.23 -0.20 -44.42
N GLN A 67 14.57 -0.50 -45.67
CA GLN A 67 13.64 -0.32 -46.79
C GLN A 67 12.59 -1.46 -46.91
N GLN A 68 12.69 -2.55 -46.17
CA GLN A 68 11.83 -3.74 -46.35
C GLN A 68 10.63 -3.85 -45.38
N CYS A 69 10.44 -2.92 -44.44
CA CYS A 69 9.24 -2.90 -43.59
C CYS A 69 8.17 -1.90 -44.00
N ALA A 70 8.39 -1.09 -45.05
CA ALA A 70 7.48 -0.03 -45.48
C ALA A 70 6.21 -0.51 -46.24
N SER A 71 5.99 -1.82 -46.37
CA SER A 71 4.85 -2.39 -47.11
C SER A 71 3.77 -3.04 -46.22
N ILE A 72 3.94 -3.06 -44.90
CA ILE A 72 2.84 -3.40 -43.99
C ILE A 72 2.18 -2.09 -43.58
N GLY A 73 1.13 -1.72 -44.30
CA GLY A 73 0.24 -0.63 -43.92
C GLY A 73 -0.49 -0.95 -42.62
N CYS A 74 0.20 -0.78 -41.48
CA CYS A 74 -0.42 -0.72 -40.18
C CYS A 74 -1.02 0.67 -40.04
N SER A 75 -2.25 0.82 -40.53
CA SER A 75 -3.09 1.95 -40.17
C SER A 75 -3.29 1.89 -38.66
N VAL A 76 -2.54 2.72 -37.93
CA VAL A 76 -2.81 2.96 -36.51
C VAL A 76 -4.22 3.54 -36.47
N ALA A 77 -5.19 2.72 -36.08
CA ALA A 77 -6.56 3.17 -35.91
C ALA A 77 -6.55 4.43 -35.04
N PRO A 78 -7.30 5.49 -35.41
CA PRO A 78 -7.32 6.70 -34.63
C PRO A 78 -7.65 6.34 -33.19
N HIS A 79 -6.78 6.72 -32.26
CA HIS A 79 -7.02 6.55 -30.83
C HIS A 79 -8.36 7.23 -30.57
N ARG A 80 -9.39 6.44 -30.23
CA ARG A 80 -10.71 6.94 -29.91
C ARG A 80 -10.53 7.96 -28.81
N SER A 81 -10.58 9.25 -29.14
CA SER A 81 -10.53 10.33 -28.17
C SER A 81 -11.85 10.31 -27.43
N VAL A 82 -11.95 9.43 -26.44
CA VAL A 82 -12.92 9.62 -25.37
C VAL A 82 -12.53 10.97 -24.78
N THR A 83 -13.45 11.93 -24.84
CA THR A 83 -13.38 13.21 -24.16
C THR A 83 -13.49 12.99 -22.64
N ALA A 84 -12.76 12.03 -22.10
CA ALA A 84 -12.66 11.77 -20.68
C ALA A 84 -11.88 12.95 -20.09
N SER A 85 -12.47 13.59 -19.09
CA SER A 85 -11.77 14.63 -18.35
C SER A 85 -10.54 13.98 -17.70
N PRO A 86 -9.33 14.56 -17.82
CA PRO A 86 -8.14 14.01 -17.20
C PRO A 86 -8.36 13.83 -15.69
N ILE A 87 -7.91 12.70 -15.15
CA ILE A 87 -8.01 12.39 -13.72
C ILE A 87 -6.70 12.81 -13.04
N ALA A 88 -6.80 13.68 -12.04
CA ALA A 88 -5.65 14.11 -11.25
C ALA A 88 -5.38 13.14 -10.09
N ILE A 89 -4.09 12.95 -9.79
CA ILE A 89 -3.64 12.41 -8.50
C ILE A 89 -3.43 13.61 -7.58
N ILE A 90 -4.18 13.67 -6.49
CA ILE A 90 -4.24 14.85 -5.61
C ILE A 90 -3.68 14.60 -4.22
N GLY A 91 -3.34 13.35 -3.88
CA GLY A 91 -2.66 13.00 -2.64
C GLY A 91 -2.05 11.60 -2.74
N MET A 92 -1.02 11.35 -1.95
CA MET A 92 -0.31 10.09 -1.90
C MET A 92 0.26 9.82 -0.52
N SER A 93 0.31 8.55 -0.14
CA SER A 93 1.04 8.11 1.03
C SER A 93 1.62 6.72 0.78
N GLY A 94 2.54 6.27 1.61
CA GLY A 94 3.08 4.92 1.47
C GLY A 94 4.22 4.71 2.44
N ASN A 95 4.61 3.46 2.60
CA ASN A 95 5.78 3.08 3.36
C ASN A 95 6.35 1.80 2.76
N PHE A 96 7.66 1.83 2.63
CA PHE A 96 8.48 1.00 1.78
C PHE A 96 9.74 0.58 2.53
N PRO A 97 10.42 -0.50 2.12
CA PRO A 97 11.63 -0.93 2.78
C PRO A 97 12.63 0.23 2.92
N GLN A 98 13.05 0.52 4.17
CA GLN A 98 13.90 1.65 4.53
C GLN A 98 13.37 3.05 4.16
N ALA A 99 12.05 3.22 4.01
CA ALA A 99 11.40 4.50 3.71
C ALA A 99 9.99 4.57 4.33
N SER A 100 9.86 5.31 5.43
CA SER A 100 8.61 5.50 6.19
C SER A 100 7.52 6.30 5.48
N ASP A 101 7.87 6.96 4.38
CA ASP A 101 7.01 7.87 3.62
C ASP A 101 7.52 8.03 2.17
N VAL A 102 6.72 8.70 1.35
CA VAL A 102 7.00 8.93 -0.08
C VAL A 102 8.26 9.80 -0.29
N GLN A 103 8.55 10.73 0.62
CA GLN A 103 9.73 11.60 0.53
C GLN A 103 11.03 10.82 0.80
N SER A 104 10.99 9.92 1.77
CA SER A 104 12.07 9.00 2.08
C SER A 104 12.28 8.01 0.93
N LEU A 105 11.20 7.51 0.32
CA LEU A 105 11.28 6.69 -0.88
C LEU A 105 11.98 7.45 -2.01
N TRP A 106 11.55 8.68 -2.28
CA TRP A 106 12.15 9.53 -3.31
C TRP A 106 13.65 9.76 -3.08
N SER A 107 14.05 10.00 -1.83
CA SER A 107 15.45 10.14 -1.44
C SER A 107 16.25 8.86 -1.70
N ASN A 108 15.68 7.69 -1.41
CA ASN A 108 16.32 6.39 -1.68
C ASN A 108 16.47 6.14 -3.18
N LEU A 109 15.46 6.50 -3.99
CA LEU A 109 15.49 6.37 -5.44
C LEU A 109 16.57 7.26 -6.07
N LEU A 110 16.65 8.53 -5.66
CA LEU A 110 17.70 9.46 -6.12
C LEU A 110 19.10 8.97 -5.75
N ALA A 111 19.26 8.31 -4.60
CA ALA A 111 20.53 7.76 -4.15
C ALA A 111 20.86 6.39 -4.76
N GLY A 112 19.95 5.76 -5.52
CA GLY A 112 20.12 4.40 -6.04
C GLY A 112 20.30 3.34 -4.94
N ARG A 113 19.64 3.54 -3.78
CA ARG A 113 19.82 2.68 -2.60
C ARG A 113 19.14 1.33 -2.78
N ASP A 114 19.89 0.25 -2.60
CA ASP A 114 19.34 -1.09 -2.43
C ASP A 114 18.76 -1.23 -1.01
N CYS A 115 17.46 -1.48 -0.93
CA CYS A 115 16.72 -1.59 0.33
C CYS A 115 16.39 -3.05 0.71
N ILE A 116 16.97 -4.02 0.00
CA ILE A 116 16.84 -5.45 0.31
C ILE A 116 17.83 -5.84 1.40
N GLY A 117 17.33 -6.56 2.41
CA GLY A 117 18.14 -7.05 3.53
C GLY A 117 17.82 -8.50 3.86
N GLU A 118 18.58 -9.09 4.79
CA GLU A 118 18.20 -10.39 5.34
C GLU A 118 16.88 -10.28 6.09
N ILE A 119 16.06 -11.34 6.06
CA ILE A 119 14.82 -11.39 6.83
C ILE A 119 15.16 -11.22 8.32
N PRO A 120 14.60 -10.20 9.01
CA PRO A 120 14.89 -9.98 10.42
C PRO A 120 14.45 -11.16 11.28
N ALA A 121 15.22 -11.47 12.33
CA ALA A 121 14.85 -12.49 13.32
C ALA A 121 13.53 -12.13 14.04
N SER A 122 13.21 -10.84 14.10
CA SER A 122 11.89 -10.33 14.48
C SER A 122 10.83 -10.62 13.42
N ARG A 123 10.96 -11.60 12.54
CA ARG A 123 9.88 -12.10 11.66
C ARG A 123 9.78 -13.60 11.78
N TRP A 124 10.87 -14.25 11.41
CA TRP A 124 11.17 -15.64 11.67
C TRP A 124 12.67 -15.83 11.52
N ASP A 125 13.21 -16.89 12.13
CA ASP A 125 14.59 -17.26 11.88
C ASP A 125 14.68 -17.99 10.54
N TRP A 126 15.14 -17.30 9.49
CA TRP A 126 15.28 -17.90 8.17
C TRP A 126 16.22 -19.12 8.17
N ARG A 127 17.12 -19.24 9.16
CA ARG A 127 18.07 -20.37 9.27
C ARG A 127 17.37 -21.70 9.51
N THR A 128 16.20 -21.72 10.14
CA THR A 128 15.45 -22.97 10.38
C THR A 128 14.85 -23.53 9.10
N TYR A 129 14.68 -22.69 8.08
CA TYR A 129 14.14 -23.05 6.77
C TYR A 129 15.22 -23.08 5.69
N PHE A 130 16.46 -22.70 6.02
CA PHE A 130 17.53 -22.58 5.05
C PHE A 130 18.13 -23.95 4.70
N GLY A 131 18.08 -24.34 3.44
CA GLY A 131 18.61 -25.63 3.00
C GLY A 131 18.58 -25.83 1.48
N ASP A 132 19.01 -27.01 1.03
CA ASP A 132 19.06 -27.34 -0.39
C ASP A 132 17.68 -27.73 -0.90
N THR A 133 17.11 -26.92 -1.80
CA THR A 133 15.79 -27.15 -2.39
C THR A 133 15.71 -28.41 -3.25
N VAL A 134 16.85 -29.00 -3.63
CA VAL A 134 16.93 -30.19 -4.48
C VAL A 134 16.98 -31.49 -3.66
N ALA A 135 17.32 -31.41 -2.36
CA ALA A 135 17.50 -32.56 -1.50
C ALA A 135 16.51 -32.55 -0.31
N THR A 136 15.53 -33.45 -0.37
CA THR A 136 14.72 -34.01 0.75
C THR A 136 13.37 -33.37 1.12
N GLU A 137 12.53 -34.23 1.72
CA GLU A 137 11.09 -34.15 1.99
C GLU A 137 10.63 -33.08 3.01
N VAL A 138 11.45 -32.05 3.28
CA VAL A 138 11.14 -30.97 4.22
C VAL A 138 11.14 -29.64 3.48
N SER A 139 10.14 -28.78 3.72
CA SER A 139 10.02 -27.45 3.10
C SER A 139 11.21 -26.55 3.47
N GLN A 140 12.32 -26.68 2.74
CA GLN A 140 13.51 -25.84 2.83
C GLN A 140 13.54 -24.83 1.67
N THR A 141 14.15 -23.68 1.91
CA THR A 141 14.33 -22.59 0.94
C THR A 141 15.76 -22.05 1.00
N ASN A 142 16.30 -21.61 -0.13
CA ASN A 142 17.56 -20.89 -0.19
C ASN A 142 17.37 -19.35 -0.17
N LEU A 143 16.13 -18.88 0.04
CA LEU A 143 15.79 -17.46 0.08
C LEU A 143 15.86 -16.92 1.51
N LYS A 144 16.76 -15.95 1.74
CA LYS A 144 16.91 -15.24 3.02
C LYS A 144 16.74 -13.72 2.90
N TRP A 145 16.42 -13.22 1.72
CA TRP A 145 16.42 -11.81 1.38
C TRP A 145 14.99 -11.29 1.21
N ALA A 146 14.68 -10.13 1.78
CA ALA A 146 13.39 -9.48 1.62
C ALA A 146 13.49 -7.96 1.77
N GLY A 147 12.62 -7.24 1.07
CA GLY A 147 12.30 -5.86 1.39
C GLY A 147 11.37 -5.84 2.60
N VAL A 148 11.86 -5.33 3.72
CA VAL A 148 11.12 -5.30 4.98
C VAL A 148 10.87 -3.87 5.39
N VAL A 149 9.60 -3.55 5.59
CA VAL A 149 9.16 -2.36 6.31
C VAL A 149 9.06 -2.69 7.79
N GLU A 150 9.51 -1.77 8.62
CA GLU A 150 9.51 -1.87 10.06
C GLU A 150 8.12 -1.56 10.62
N GLU A 151 7.89 -1.88 11.90
CA GLU A 151 6.72 -1.37 12.65
C GLU A 151 5.33 -1.73 12.11
N VAL A 152 5.20 -2.82 11.35
CA VAL A 152 3.92 -3.33 10.79
C VAL A 152 2.86 -3.66 11.83
N GLU A 153 3.29 -3.84 13.07
CA GLU A 153 2.43 -4.16 14.20
C GLU A 153 1.85 -2.90 14.84
N LEU A 154 2.41 -1.72 14.58
CA LEU A 154 1.94 -0.46 15.13
C LEU A 154 0.61 -0.06 14.49
N PHE A 155 -0.33 0.33 15.35
CA PHE A 155 -1.65 0.81 14.96
C PHE A 155 -2.23 1.65 16.10
N ASP A 156 -2.95 2.71 15.77
CA ASP A 156 -3.72 3.50 16.75
C ASP A 156 -5.20 3.10 16.67
N PRO A 157 -5.64 2.08 17.43
CA PRO A 157 -6.98 1.55 17.30
C PRO A 157 -8.05 2.53 17.80
N LEU A 158 -7.74 3.32 18.82
CA LEU A 158 -8.69 4.25 19.43
C LEU A 158 -9.02 5.40 18.47
N PHE A 159 -8.06 5.85 17.68
CA PHE A 159 -8.30 6.81 16.60
C PHE A 159 -9.37 6.33 15.60
N PHE A 160 -9.33 5.04 15.26
CA PHE A 160 -10.29 4.42 14.32
C PHE A 160 -11.57 3.90 14.98
N GLY A 161 -11.77 4.17 16.28
CA GLY A 161 -12.94 3.67 17.03
C GLY A 161 -12.94 2.14 17.22
N ILE A 162 -11.76 1.52 17.20
CA ILE A 162 -11.56 0.08 17.33
C ILE A 162 -11.03 -0.20 18.74
N SER A 163 -11.54 -1.26 19.38
CA SER A 163 -11.03 -1.65 20.70
C SER A 163 -9.62 -2.27 20.57
N PRO A 164 -8.71 -2.08 21.55
CA PRO A 164 -7.39 -2.72 21.51
C PRO A 164 -7.47 -4.24 21.32
N ARG A 165 -8.48 -4.89 21.93
CA ARG A 165 -8.72 -6.32 21.79
C ARG A 165 -9.11 -6.73 20.36
N GLU A 166 -9.93 -5.94 19.68
CA GLU A 166 -10.27 -6.19 18.28
C GLU A 166 -9.05 -5.99 17.38
N ALA A 167 -8.24 -4.96 17.64
CA ALA A 167 -7.04 -4.64 16.86
C ALA A 167 -5.97 -5.75 16.88
N GLU A 168 -5.84 -6.48 18.00
CA GLU A 168 -4.98 -7.66 18.10
C GLU A 168 -5.38 -8.76 17.11
N LEU A 169 -6.67 -8.86 16.78
CA LEU A 169 -7.22 -9.88 15.88
C LEU A 169 -7.31 -9.40 14.42
N MET A 170 -6.98 -8.13 14.15
CA MET A 170 -6.99 -7.59 12.81
C MET A 170 -5.72 -7.95 12.06
N ASP A 171 -5.88 -8.45 10.84
CA ASP A 171 -4.78 -8.59 9.89
C ASP A 171 -4.03 -7.24 9.78
N PRO A 172 -2.70 -7.22 9.93
CA PRO A 172 -1.89 -6.02 9.76
C PRO A 172 -2.19 -5.27 8.45
N GLN A 173 -2.56 -5.96 7.37
CA GLN A 173 -2.96 -5.33 6.11
C GLN A 173 -4.15 -4.39 6.26
N GLN A 174 -5.14 -4.74 7.08
CA GLN A 174 -6.29 -3.86 7.34
C GLN A 174 -5.86 -2.62 8.12
N ARG A 175 -5.03 -2.80 9.16
CA ARG A 175 -4.51 -1.72 10.00
C ARG A 175 -3.67 -0.71 9.20
N LEU A 176 -2.81 -1.24 8.35
CA LEU A 176 -1.97 -0.45 7.44
C LEU A 176 -2.81 0.27 6.40
N LEU A 177 -3.75 -0.41 5.75
CA LEU A 177 -4.68 0.20 4.80
C LEU A 177 -5.36 1.41 5.43
N MET A 178 -5.96 1.26 6.61
CA MET A 178 -6.65 2.37 7.28
C MET A 178 -5.71 3.55 7.57
N THR A 179 -4.49 3.25 8.05
CA THR A 179 -3.46 4.26 8.36
C THR A 179 -3.03 5.03 7.11
N TYR A 180 -2.72 4.35 6.01
CA TYR A 180 -2.21 5.02 4.81
C TYR A 180 -3.32 5.67 3.98
N VAL A 181 -4.55 5.16 4.01
CA VAL A 181 -5.70 5.88 3.44
C VAL A 181 -5.91 7.21 4.18
N TRP A 182 -5.85 7.21 5.51
CA TRP A 182 -5.94 8.45 6.29
C TRP A 182 -4.84 9.45 5.92
N LYS A 183 -3.56 9.03 5.95
CA LYS A 183 -2.43 9.89 5.58
C LYS A 183 -2.54 10.47 4.17
N ALA A 184 -3.11 9.70 3.23
CA ALA A 184 -3.22 10.14 1.85
C ALA A 184 -4.39 11.13 1.64
N ILE A 185 -5.42 11.07 2.49
CA ILE A 185 -6.47 12.10 2.60
C ILE A 185 -5.89 13.40 3.17
N GLU A 186 -5.05 13.30 4.21
CA GLU A 186 -4.34 14.46 4.77
C GLU A 186 -3.40 15.11 3.75
N ASP A 187 -2.61 14.31 3.01
CA ASP A 187 -1.74 14.81 1.93
C ASP A 187 -2.55 15.51 0.81
N ALA A 188 -3.76 15.02 0.53
CA ALA A 188 -4.68 15.67 -0.41
C ALA A 188 -5.32 16.97 0.11
N GLY A 189 -5.12 17.31 1.39
CA GLY A 189 -5.72 18.48 2.03
C GLY A 189 -7.21 18.35 2.34
N TYR A 190 -7.75 17.12 2.36
CA TYR A 190 -9.15 16.87 2.72
C TYR A 190 -9.29 16.53 4.21
N THR A 191 -10.43 16.87 4.78
CA THR A 191 -10.82 16.41 6.13
C THR A 191 -11.76 15.21 6.01
N ALA A 192 -11.81 14.36 7.04
CA ALA A 192 -12.78 13.26 7.07
C ALA A 192 -14.22 13.78 6.99
N GLU A 193 -14.50 14.92 7.62
CA GLU A 193 -15.79 15.59 7.57
C GLU A 193 -16.17 16.02 6.15
N SER A 194 -15.21 16.47 5.34
CA SER A 194 -15.45 16.86 3.94
C SER A 194 -15.78 15.70 3.01
N LEU A 195 -15.31 14.48 3.34
CA LEU A 195 -15.56 13.26 2.58
C LEU A 195 -16.77 12.46 3.10
N SER A 196 -17.21 12.71 4.34
CA SER A 196 -18.35 12.01 4.92
C SER A 196 -19.63 12.24 4.11
N GLY A 197 -20.28 11.15 3.71
CA GLY A 197 -21.49 11.15 2.89
C GLY A 197 -21.24 11.33 1.40
N SER A 198 -19.98 11.46 0.97
CA SER A 198 -19.64 11.61 -0.44
C SER A 198 -19.75 10.29 -1.21
N ASN A 199 -19.91 10.40 -2.53
CA ASN A 199 -19.77 9.27 -3.44
C ASN A 199 -18.30 9.01 -3.79
N THR A 200 -17.45 8.81 -2.77
CA THR A 200 -16.04 8.44 -2.93
C THR A 200 -15.88 6.93 -2.91
N ALA A 201 -15.19 6.38 -3.91
CA ALA A 201 -14.87 4.97 -4.00
C ALA A 201 -13.54 4.63 -3.30
N LEU A 202 -13.39 3.38 -2.84
CA LEU A 202 -12.17 2.85 -2.26
C LEU A 202 -11.82 1.49 -2.88
N PHE A 203 -10.72 1.42 -3.61
CA PHE A 203 -10.24 0.20 -4.26
C PHE A 203 -8.84 -0.13 -3.76
N VAL A 204 -8.66 -1.29 -3.15
CA VAL A 204 -7.35 -1.67 -2.60
C VAL A 204 -6.93 -3.06 -3.07
N GLY A 205 -5.75 -3.12 -3.69
CA GLY A 205 -5.04 -4.35 -3.96
C GLY A 205 -4.62 -5.02 -2.66
N THR A 206 -5.24 -6.13 -2.28
CA THR A 206 -4.91 -6.87 -1.05
C THR A 206 -5.24 -8.33 -1.24
N ALA A 207 -4.35 -9.21 -0.77
CA ALA A 207 -4.54 -10.65 -0.78
C ALA A 207 -4.52 -11.19 0.67
N SER A 208 -4.72 -12.48 0.88
CA SER A 208 -4.49 -13.09 2.19
C SER A 208 -3.00 -13.03 2.55
N SER A 209 -2.67 -12.51 3.73
CA SER A 209 -1.29 -12.40 4.23
C SER A 209 -0.71 -13.69 4.82
N GLY A 210 -1.56 -14.70 5.03
CA GLY A 210 -1.24 -15.87 5.86
C GLY A 210 -1.34 -15.59 7.37
N TYR A 211 -1.76 -14.39 7.80
CA TYR A 211 -1.93 -14.06 9.22
C TYR A 211 -2.96 -14.96 9.92
N HIS A 212 -4.00 -15.42 9.20
CA HIS A 212 -4.99 -16.35 9.75
C HIS A 212 -4.37 -17.66 10.22
N GLU A 213 -3.32 -18.16 9.55
CA GLU A 213 -2.65 -19.41 9.93
C GLU A 213 -1.91 -19.25 11.26
N ARG A 214 -1.42 -18.04 11.56
CA ARG A 214 -0.77 -17.71 12.82
C ARG A 214 -1.80 -17.63 13.94
N VAL A 215 -2.92 -16.94 13.71
CA VAL A 215 -4.01 -16.83 14.69
C VAL A 215 -4.56 -18.23 15.01
N ALA A 216 -4.72 -19.10 14.02
CA ALA A 216 -5.20 -20.48 14.21
C ALA A 216 -4.24 -21.38 15.00
N ARG A 217 -2.94 -21.07 15.05
CA ARG A 217 -1.94 -21.83 15.83
C ARG A 217 -1.91 -21.43 17.31
N VAL A 218 -2.46 -20.27 17.66
CA VAL A 218 -2.63 -19.89 19.06
C VAL A 218 -3.95 -20.49 19.56
N PRO A 219 -3.99 -21.22 20.69
CA PRO A 219 -5.23 -21.72 21.28
C PRO A 219 -6.03 -20.55 21.88
N MET A 220 -6.58 -19.72 21.01
CA MET A 220 -7.53 -18.66 21.33
C MET A 220 -8.94 -19.17 21.01
N ALA A 221 -9.91 -18.81 21.85
CA ALA A 221 -11.31 -19.07 21.51
C ALA A 221 -11.63 -18.37 20.18
N ILE A 222 -12.37 -19.04 19.29
CA ILE A 222 -12.91 -18.40 18.08
C ILE A 222 -13.88 -17.30 18.57
N GLU A 223 -13.43 -16.06 18.51
CA GLU A 223 -14.20 -14.88 18.93
C GLU A 223 -14.98 -14.32 17.73
N SER A 224 -16.07 -13.59 17.98
CA SER A 224 -16.92 -13.02 16.92
C SER A 224 -16.16 -12.11 15.95
N TYR A 225 -15.05 -11.51 16.39
CA TYR A 225 -14.21 -10.64 15.57
C TYR A 225 -13.29 -11.41 14.61
N SER A 226 -13.04 -12.70 14.82
CA SER A 226 -12.10 -13.50 14.02
C SER A 226 -12.49 -13.59 12.55
N SER A 227 -13.78 -13.57 12.21
CA SER A 227 -14.23 -13.59 10.80
C SER A 227 -14.01 -12.24 10.11
N THR A 228 -14.32 -11.14 10.80
CA THR A 228 -14.21 -9.78 10.26
C THR A 228 -12.78 -9.23 10.28
N GLY A 229 -11.91 -9.75 11.16
CA GLY A 229 -10.50 -9.34 11.25
C GLY A 229 -9.62 -9.93 10.14
N GLN A 230 -10.13 -10.91 9.38
CA GLN A 230 -9.33 -11.73 8.47
C GLN A 230 -9.79 -11.68 7.00
N ALA A 231 -11.05 -11.33 6.74
CA ALA A 231 -11.55 -11.22 5.37
C ALA A 231 -10.89 -10.03 4.63
N PRO A 232 -10.27 -10.22 3.44
CA PRO A 232 -9.59 -9.14 2.71
C PRO A 232 -10.49 -7.94 2.38
N SER A 233 -11.79 -8.19 2.13
CA SER A 233 -12.79 -7.15 1.88
C SER A 233 -13.05 -6.24 3.09
N MET A 234 -12.73 -6.69 4.31
CA MET A 234 -12.98 -5.90 5.52
C MET A 234 -12.04 -4.71 5.63
N GLY A 235 -10.85 -4.75 5.04
CA GLY A 235 -9.93 -3.60 5.01
C GLY A 235 -10.58 -2.36 4.37
N PRO A 236 -10.92 -2.38 3.06
CA PRO A 236 -11.59 -1.27 2.41
C PRO A 236 -12.96 -0.97 3.02
N ASN A 237 -13.75 -1.99 3.38
CA ASN A 237 -15.09 -1.75 3.94
C ASN A 237 -15.07 -1.07 5.31
N ARG A 238 -14.13 -1.42 6.19
CA ARG A 238 -13.94 -0.74 7.48
C ARG A 238 -13.54 0.71 7.29
N MET A 239 -12.66 0.99 6.34
CA MET A 239 -12.23 2.37 6.08
C MET A 239 -13.35 3.20 5.45
N SER A 240 -14.10 2.64 4.49
CA SER A 240 -15.29 3.28 3.92
C SER A 240 -16.36 3.54 4.99
N TYR A 241 -16.56 2.61 5.93
CA TYR A 241 -17.47 2.81 7.07
C TYR A 241 -16.97 3.93 8.00
N PHE A 242 -15.69 3.91 8.36
CA PHE A 242 -15.09 4.91 9.24
C PHE A 242 -15.19 6.34 8.67
N LEU A 243 -14.95 6.49 7.36
CA LEU A 243 -15.06 7.76 6.65
C LEU A 243 -16.48 8.10 6.17
N ASN A 244 -17.45 7.20 6.38
CA ASN A 244 -18.81 7.31 5.86
C ASN A 244 -18.88 7.55 4.33
N LEU A 245 -18.13 6.77 3.55
CA LEU A 245 -18.12 6.84 2.08
C LEU A 245 -19.25 6.00 1.49
N HIS A 246 -19.87 6.48 0.41
CA HIS A 246 -20.98 5.79 -0.26
C HIS A 246 -20.66 5.27 -1.67
N GLY A 247 -19.42 5.45 -2.15
CA GLY A 247 -18.98 4.87 -3.41
C GLY A 247 -18.64 3.38 -3.28
N PRO A 248 -18.31 2.71 -4.41
CA PRO A 248 -17.86 1.32 -4.40
C PRO A 248 -16.64 1.09 -3.49
N SER A 249 -16.64 0.01 -2.72
CA SER A 249 -15.59 -0.35 -1.77
C SER A 249 -15.19 -1.80 -2.01
N GLU A 250 -14.02 -2.04 -2.61
CA GLU A 250 -13.61 -3.37 -3.07
C GLU A 250 -12.15 -3.70 -2.72
N ALA A 251 -11.93 -4.94 -2.29
CA ALA A 251 -10.62 -5.56 -2.27
C ALA A 251 -10.37 -6.22 -3.63
N ILE A 252 -9.19 -5.98 -4.21
CA ILE A 252 -8.79 -6.47 -5.53
C ILE A 252 -7.61 -7.43 -5.36
N ASP A 253 -7.73 -8.63 -5.92
CA ASP A 253 -6.65 -9.59 -6.00
C ASP A 253 -6.49 -10.08 -7.45
N THR A 254 -5.46 -9.55 -8.10
CA THR A 254 -4.95 -10.01 -9.39
C THR A 254 -3.45 -10.30 -9.27
N ALA A 255 -3.04 -10.85 -8.10
CA ALA A 255 -1.66 -11.10 -7.72
C ALA A 255 -0.79 -9.83 -7.81
N CYS A 256 0.38 -9.89 -8.46
CA CYS A 256 1.34 -8.78 -8.54
C CYS A 256 0.79 -7.52 -9.23
N SER A 257 -0.32 -7.63 -9.97
CA SER A 257 -0.94 -6.50 -10.69
C SER A 257 -2.03 -5.78 -9.89
N SER A 258 -2.35 -6.25 -8.67
CA SER A 258 -3.53 -5.83 -7.91
C SER A 258 -3.64 -4.33 -7.69
N SER A 259 -2.55 -3.65 -7.32
CA SER A 259 -2.56 -2.20 -7.07
C SER A 259 -2.79 -1.38 -8.35
N LEU A 260 -2.26 -1.83 -9.49
CA LEU A 260 -2.47 -1.17 -10.77
C LEU A 260 -3.88 -1.43 -11.31
N VAL A 261 -4.41 -2.63 -11.08
CA VAL A 261 -5.82 -2.94 -11.38
C VAL A 261 -6.76 -2.13 -10.49
N ALA A 262 -6.42 -1.90 -9.22
CA ALA A 262 -7.18 -1.01 -8.35
C ALA A 262 -7.19 0.44 -8.86
N LEU A 263 -6.04 0.95 -9.34
CA LEU A 263 -5.97 2.24 -10.00
C LEU A 263 -6.85 2.29 -11.25
N GLN A 264 -6.73 1.30 -12.14
CA GLN A 264 -7.56 1.21 -13.35
C GLN A 264 -9.05 1.18 -12.99
N ARG A 265 -9.43 0.43 -11.95
CA ARG A 265 -10.81 0.36 -11.49
C ARG A 265 -11.29 1.74 -11.04
N GLY A 266 -10.52 2.43 -10.20
CA GLY A 266 -10.81 3.81 -9.77
C GLY A 266 -11.01 4.77 -10.93
N VAL A 267 -10.13 4.74 -11.94
CA VAL A 267 -10.25 5.53 -13.17
C VAL A 267 -11.58 5.25 -13.88
N THR A 268 -11.87 3.98 -14.16
CA THR A 268 -13.11 3.60 -14.88
C THR A 268 -14.39 3.91 -14.10
N THR A 269 -14.36 3.84 -12.76
CA THR A 269 -15.51 4.16 -11.90
C THR A 269 -15.78 5.67 -11.90
N ILE A 270 -14.73 6.50 -11.92
CA ILE A 270 -14.88 7.96 -12.09
C ILE A 270 -15.41 8.29 -13.49
N GLU A 271 -14.82 7.72 -14.55
CA GLU A 271 -15.22 7.99 -15.94
C GLU A 271 -16.66 7.56 -16.24
N SER A 272 -17.15 6.52 -15.58
CA SER A 272 -18.54 6.05 -15.72
C SER A 272 -19.55 6.83 -14.88
N GLY A 273 -19.11 7.80 -14.07
CA GLY A 273 -19.96 8.58 -13.18
C GLY A 273 -20.51 7.80 -11.99
N GLN A 274 -19.91 6.65 -11.65
CA GLN A 274 -20.29 5.86 -10.49
C GLN A 274 -19.73 6.44 -9.19
N CYS A 275 -18.64 7.22 -9.25
CA CYS A 275 -18.09 7.97 -8.13
C CYS A 275 -17.50 9.31 -8.60
N ASP A 276 -17.42 10.29 -7.69
CA ASP A 276 -16.82 11.59 -7.98
C ASP A 276 -15.32 11.60 -7.66
N MET A 277 -14.89 10.72 -6.75
CA MET A 277 -13.53 10.57 -6.30
C MET A 277 -13.23 9.09 -6.03
N ALA A 278 -11.97 8.70 -6.18
CA ALA A 278 -11.52 7.35 -5.84
C ALA A 278 -10.19 7.39 -5.07
N ILE A 279 -10.14 6.60 -4.00
CA ILE A 279 -8.93 6.24 -3.26
C ILE A 279 -8.49 4.88 -3.78
N VAL A 280 -7.23 4.76 -4.20
CA VAL A 280 -6.70 3.56 -4.86
C VAL A 280 -5.35 3.17 -4.25
N GLY A 281 -5.13 1.88 -4.01
CA GLY A 281 -3.89 1.47 -3.36
C GLY A 281 -3.58 0.00 -3.46
N GLY A 282 -2.50 -0.40 -2.80
CA GLY A 282 -2.18 -1.78 -2.53
C GLY A 282 -1.45 -1.93 -1.22
N VAL A 283 -1.76 -3.00 -0.51
CA VAL A 283 -1.07 -3.41 0.71
C VAL A 283 -0.62 -4.84 0.54
N ASN A 284 0.62 -5.12 0.95
CA ASN A 284 1.15 -6.47 0.98
C ASN A 284 1.92 -6.68 2.28
N THR A 285 1.72 -7.83 2.90
CA THR A 285 2.51 -8.23 4.07
C THR A 285 2.94 -9.69 3.97
N LEU A 286 4.19 -9.99 4.33
CA LEU A 286 4.65 -11.38 4.51
C LEU A 286 4.52 -11.73 6.00
N ALA A 287 3.47 -12.47 6.36
CA ALA A 287 3.25 -12.89 7.75
C ALA A 287 3.86 -14.27 8.08
N SER A 288 4.12 -15.10 7.07
CA SER A 288 4.62 -16.48 7.24
C SER A 288 5.67 -16.84 6.19
N PRO A 289 6.66 -17.71 6.50
CA PRO A 289 7.59 -18.27 5.52
C PRO A 289 6.95 -19.22 4.49
N GLY A 290 5.69 -19.63 4.72
CA GLY A 290 4.93 -20.59 3.89
C GLY A 290 4.33 -21.73 4.71
#